data_AF-A0A2A5FUY6-F1
#
_entry.id   AF-A0A2A5FUY6-F1
#
_cell.length_a   1.000
_cell.length_b   1.000
_cell.length_c   1.000
_cell.angle_alpha   90.00
_cell.angle_beta   90.00
_cell.angle_gamma   90.00
#
_symmetry.space_group_name_H-M   'P 1'
#
loop_
_entity.id
_entity.type
_entity.pdbx_description
1 polymer ?
#
loop_
_entity_poly.entity_id
_entity_poly.type
_entity_poly.pdbx_seq_one_letter_code
_entity_poly.pdbx_strand_id
1 'polypeptide(L)'
;MGGYDFFAHFLASRGYAVLQPNFRGSSGYGYQWRQAGFGEWGTGIMQHDLTDVAQNLIERGFADPDRICIVGASYGGYAALAAAAFTPDQFTCAIAIAPVTDISMHIRYLTDRTGRSHSAITRFQEMITETAWGHVWSGSNVSDRERSMMTIALLAGLGHEEELAMHIRSTANTGASMDDVREALMHVAIYAGVPAANTAFRIAKQTYAKMESNS
;
A
#
# COMPACT_ATOMS: atom_id res chain seq x y z
N MET A 1 -4.75 -32.72 -7.28
CA MET A 1 -4.40 -34.16 -7.20
C MET A 1 -4.31 -34.53 -5.72
N GLY A 2 -5.05 -35.54 -5.26
CA GLY A 2 -4.95 -36.04 -3.89
C GLY A 2 -3.68 -36.86 -3.75
N GLY A 3 -2.69 -36.32 -3.04
CA GLY A 3 -1.48 -37.01 -2.61
C GLY A 3 -1.52 -37.25 -1.10
N TYR A 4 -0.62 -38.08 -0.60
CA TYR A 4 -0.45 -38.28 0.84
C TYR A 4 0.11 -37.01 1.49
N ASP A 5 -0.61 -36.43 2.44
CA ASP A 5 -0.19 -35.28 3.23
C ASP A 5 0.04 -35.70 4.69
N PHE A 6 1.29 -35.57 5.17
CA PHE A 6 1.69 -35.97 6.52
C PHE A 6 0.96 -35.17 7.61
N PHE A 7 0.70 -33.90 7.36
CA PHE A 7 0.11 -33.01 8.36
C PHE A 7 -1.39 -33.29 8.53
N ALA A 8 -2.11 -33.48 7.42
CA ALA A 8 -3.49 -33.91 7.41
C ALA A 8 -3.66 -35.28 8.09
N HIS A 9 -2.77 -36.25 7.80
CA HIS A 9 -2.78 -37.56 8.47
C HIS A 9 -2.49 -37.44 9.97
N PHE A 10 -1.52 -36.62 10.36
CA PHE A 10 -1.19 -36.37 11.76
C PHE A 10 -2.40 -35.83 12.55
N LEU A 11 -3.14 -34.88 11.97
CA LEU A 11 -4.36 -34.32 12.57
C LEU A 11 -5.50 -35.33 12.57
N ALA A 12 -5.75 -36.03 11.46
CA ALA A 12 -6.78 -37.05 11.36
C ALA A 12 -6.58 -38.19 12.38
N SER A 13 -5.33 -38.62 12.59
CA SER A 13 -4.99 -39.64 13.61
C SER A 13 -5.28 -39.21 15.05
N ARG A 14 -5.51 -37.91 15.29
CA ARG A 14 -5.86 -37.31 16.59
C ARG A 14 -7.35 -36.97 16.71
N GLY A 15 -8.16 -37.39 15.74
CA GLY A 15 -9.62 -37.22 15.77
C GLY A 15 -10.14 -35.94 15.13
N TYR A 16 -9.30 -35.20 14.40
CA TYR A 16 -9.76 -34.02 13.64
C TYR A 16 -10.27 -34.42 12.26
N ALA A 17 -11.40 -33.86 11.83
CA ALA A 17 -11.75 -33.83 10.41
C ALA A 17 -10.89 -32.77 9.71
N VAL A 18 -10.21 -33.15 8.62
CA VAL A 18 -9.33 -32.26 7.87
C VAL A 18 -9.89 -32.03 6.47
N LEU A 19 -10.12 -30.77 6.11
CA LEU A 19 -10.53 -30.37 4.78
C LEU A 19 -9.45 -29.49 4.14
N GLN A 20 -9.09 -29.81 2.89
CA GLN A 20 -8.14 -29.04 2.08
C GLN A 20 -8.85 -28.50 0.83
N PRO A 21 -9.49 -27.33 0.92
CA PRO A 21 -10.23 -26.77 -0.21
C PRO A 21 -9.28 -26.27 -1.30
N ASN A 22 -9.69 -26.47 -2.55
CA ASN A 22 -9.03 -25.85 -3.71
C ASN A 22 -9.77 -24.55 -4.07
N PHE A 23 -9.49 -23.48 -3.33
CA PHE A 23 -10.03 -22.14 -3.58
C PHE A 23 -9.58 -21.59 -4.94
N ARG A 24 -10.27 -20.57 -5.45
CA ARG A 24 -9.90 -19.84 -6.68
C ARG A 24 -8.47 -19.32 -6.58
N GLY A 25 -7.68 -19.47 -7.64
CA GLY A 25 -6.22 -19.29 -7.61
C GLY A 25 -5.43 -20.60 -7.50
N SER A 26 -6.05 -21.69 -7.05
CA SER A 26 -5.41 -23.01 -6.99
C SER A 26 -5.03 -23.55 -8.38
N SER A 27 -3.94 -24.32 -8.43
CA SER A 27 -3.51 -24.98 -9.66
C SER A 27 -4.31 -26.25 -9.96
N GLY A 28 -4.31 -26.71 -11.22
CA GLY A 28 -4.96 -27.98 -11.62
C GLY A 28 -6.41 -27.88 -12.10
N TYR A 29 -7.02 -26.69 -12.08
CA TYR A 29 -8.42 -26.44 -12.47
C TYR A 29 -8.58 -25.54 -13.71
N GLY A 30 -7.51 -25.41 -14.50
CA GLY A 30 -7.47 -24.57 -15.70
C GLY A 30 -6.98 -23.13 -15.45
N TYR A 31 -6.77 -22.41 -16.55
CA TYR A 31 -6.23 -21.04 -16.52
C TYR A 31 -7.19 -20.06 -15.84
N GLN A 32 -8.48 -20.12 -16.17
CA GLN A 32 -9.48 -19.21 -15.61
C GLN A 32 -9.61 -19.35 -14.08
N TRP A 33 -9.58 -20.58 -13.56
CA TRP A 33 -9.61 -20.81 -12.12
C TRP A 33 -8.39 -20.22 -11.40
N ARG A 34 -7.21 -20.34 -12.02
CA ARG A 34 -5.97 -19.75 -11.49
C ARG A 34 -6.01 -18.23 -11.58
N GLN A 35 -6.47 -17.68 -12.70
CA GLN A 35 -6.58 -16.23 -12.90
C GLN A 35 -7.55 -15.57 -11.93
N ALA A 36 -8.63 -16.27 -11.55
CA ALA A 36 -9.62 -15.78 -10.60
C ALA A 36 -9.08 -15.53 -9.18
N GLY A 37 -7.84 -15.93 -8.87
CA GLY A 37 -7.18 -15.58 -7.60
C GLY A 37 -6.17 -14.43 -7.70
N PHE A 38 -5.89 -13.89 -8.89
CA PHE A 38 -4.91 -12.80 -9.01
C PHE A 38 -5.49 -11.48 -8.50
N GLY A 39 -4.81 -10.86 -7.53
CA GLY A 39 -5.27 -9.63 -6.89
C GLY A 39 -6.29 -9.85 -5.76
N GLU A 40 -6.62 -11.11 -5.45
CA GLU A 40 -7.71 -11.48 -4.55
C GLU A 40 -7.25 -11.90 -3.13
N TRP A 41 -6.03 -11.51 -2.73
CA TRP A 41 -5.56 -11.67 -1.35
C TRP A 41 -6.21 -10.60 -0.44
N GLY A 42 -6.46 -10.93 0.83
CA GLY A 42 -7.09 -10.01 1.79
C GLY A 42 -8.55 -10.35 1.98
N THR A 43 -9.43 -9.37 1.84
CA THR A 43 -10.89 -9.57 1.79
C THR A 43 -11.38 -9.95 0.40
N GLY A 44 -10.48 -10.47 -0.44
CA GLY A 44 -10.79 -10.90 -1.80
C GLY A 44 -11.40 -12.29 -1.84
N ILE A 45 -11.76 -12.70 -3.05
CA ILE A 45 -12.42 -13.96 -3.36
C ILE A 45 -11.73 -15.18 -2.75
N MET A 46 -10.39 -15.20 -2.69
CA MET A 46 -9.66 -16.36 -2.18
C MET A 46 -9.92 -16.61 -0.70
N GLN A 47 -10.15 -15.55 0.08
CA GLN A 47 -10.49 -15.65 1.49
C GLN A 47 -11.96 -16.07 1.66
N HIS A 48 -12.85 -15.51 0.84
CA HIS A 48 -14.27 -15.90 0.84
C HIS A 48 -14.45 -17.39 0.54
N ASP A 49 -13.70 -17.96 -0.41
CA ASP A 49 -13.78 -19.39 -0.69
C ASP A 49 -13.43 -20.25 0.54
N LEU A 50 -12.56 -19.78 1.43
CA LEU A 50 -12.20 -20.49 2.67
C LEU A 50 -13.31 -20.37 3.73
N THR A 51 -13.87 -19.18 3.89
CA THR A 51 -14.96 -18.91 4.85
C THR A 51 -16.26 -19.58 4.42
N ASP A 52 -16.56 -19.61 3.13
CA ASP A 52 -17.74 -20.25 2.55
C ASP A 52 -17.68 -21.77 2.70
N VAL A 53 -16.48 -22.35 2.55
CA VAL A 53 -16.27 -23.77 2.79
C VAL A 53 -16.52 -24.13 4.26
N ALA A 54 -16.01 -23.34 5.20
CA ALA A 54 -16.26 -23.56 6.63
C ALA A 54 -17.76 -23.45 6.95
N GLN A 55 -18.41 -22.40 6.45
CA GLN A 55 -19.84 -22.18 6.62
C GLN A 55 -20.67 -23.33 6.04
N ASN A 56 -20.33 -23.82 4.85
CA ASN A 56 -21.03 -24.93 4.21
C ASN A 56 -20.93 -26.24 5.02
N LEU A 57 -19.79 -26.50 5.66
CA LEU A 57 -19.63 -27.66 6.52
C LEU A 57 -20.50 -27.57 7.79
N ILE A 58 -20.64 -26.38 8.37
CA ILE A 58 -21.52 -26.14 9.52
C ILE A 58 -22.98 -26.40 9.12
N GLU A 59 -23.43 -25.77 8.02
CA GLU A 59 -24.81 -25.88 7.54
C GLU A 59 -25.24 -27.30 7.22
N ARG A 60 -24.29 -28.11 6.73
CA ARG A 60 -24.53 -29.53 6.41
C ARG A 60 -24.39 -30.45 7.63
N GLY A 61 -24.04 -29.93 8.80
CA GLY A 61 -23.87 -30.69 10.04
C GLY A 61 -22.58 -31.52 10.09
N PHE A 62 -21.59 -31.20 9.26
CA PHE A 62 -20.28 -31.87 9.27
C PHE A 62 -19.27 -31.22 10.21
N ALA A 63 -19.47 -29.96 10.59
CA ALA A 63 -18.63 -29.22 11.51
C ALA A 63 -19.45 -28.59 12.64
N ASP A 64 -18.88 -28.60 13.84
CA ASP A 64 -19.41 -27.89 14.99
C ASP A 64 -18.87 -26.45 14.97
N PRO A 65 -19.73 -25.41 14.96
CA PRO A 65 -19.30 -24.01 14.84
C PRO A 65 -18.31 -23.58 15.94
N ASP A 66 -18.37 -24.19 17.13
CA ASP A 66 -17.49 -23.84 18.25
C ASP A 66 -16.14 -24.57 18.20
N ARG A 67 -15.92 -25.45 17.20
CA ARG A 67 -14.73 -26.31 17.09
C ARG A 67 -14.12 -26.30 15.68
N ILE A 68 -13.93 -25.10 15.10
CA ILE A 68 -13.33 -24.93 13.77
C ILE A 68 -12.01 -24.19 13.88
N CYS A 69 -10.99 -24.71 13.22
CA CYS A 69 -9.67 -24.09 13.14
C CYS A 69 -9.21 -23.94 11.70
N ILE A 70 -8.53 -22.85 11.41
CA ILE A 70 -7.85 -22.62 10.13
C ILE A 70 -6.34 -22.75 10.32
N VAL A 71 -5.70 -23.53 9.46
CA VAL A 71 -4.26 -23.81 9.53
C VAL A 71 -3.65 -23.70 8.15
N GLY A 72 -2.52 -23.02 8.02
CA GLY A 72 -1.83 -22.94 6.73
C GLY A 72 -0.38 -22.49 6.79
N ALA A 73 0.33 -22.73 5.70
CA ALA A 73 1.74 -22.38 5.52
C ALA A 73 1.97 -21.44 4.33
N SER A 74 2.96 -20.53 4.39
CA SER A 74 3.24 -19.55 3.34
C SER A 74 2.01 -18.69 3.04
N TYR A 75 1.44 -18.73 1.83
CA TYR A 75 0.13 -18.13 1.54
C TYR A 75 -0.97 -18.65 2.47
N GLY A 76 -1.00 -19.95 2.78
CA GLY A 76 -1.96 -20.49 3.74
C GLY A 76 -1.78 -19.90 5.14
N GLY A 77 -0.55 -19.52 5.51
CA GLY A 77 -0.29 -18.82 6.76
C GLY A 77 -0.84 -17.40 6.75
N TYR A 78 -0.71 -16.71 5.61
CA TYR A 78 -1.40 -15.43 5.39
C TYR A 78 -2.92 -15.58 5.52
N ALA A 79 -3.52 -16.58 4.86
CA ALA A 79 -4.96 -16.82 4.91
C ALA A 79 -5.46 -17.13 6.34
N ALA A 80 -4.66 -17.83 7.15
CA ALA A 80 -4.97 -18.06 8.57
C ALA A 80 -4.95 -16.76 9.38
N LEU A 81 -3.96 -15.88 9.16
CA LEU A 81 -3.92 -14.56 9.79
C LEU A 81 -5.06 -13.66 9.30
N ALA A 82 -5.39 -13.69 8.01
CA ALA A 82 -6.49 -12.94 7.42
C ALA A 82 -7.84 -13.39 7.99
N ALA A 83 -8.05 -14.69 8.21
CA ALA A 83 -9.25 -15.20 8.88
C ALA A 83 -9.35 -14.68 10.32
N ALA A 84 -8.25 -14.70 11.08
CA ALA A 84 -8.23 -14.16 12.44
C ALA A 84 -8.50 -12.65 12.49
N ALA A 85 -8.08 -11.90 11.46
CA ALA A 85 -8.26 -10.46 11.40
C ALA A 85 -9.65 -10.03 10.89
N PHE A 86 -10.18 -10.73 9.88
CA PHE A 86 -11.37 -10.31 9.14
C PHE A 86 -12.63 -11.11 9.47
N THR A 87 -12.49 -12.33 9.97
CA THR A 87 -13.60 -13.20 10.39
C THR A 87 -13.31 -13.85 11.76
N PRO A 88 -13.05 -13.05 12.81
CA PRO A 88 -12.60 -13.57 14.11
C PRO A 88 -13.61 -14.49 14.79
N ASP A 89 -14.91 -14.31 14.50
CA ASP A 89 -15.98 -15.10 15.12
C ASP A 89 -16.23 -16.46 14.45
N GLN A 90 -15.64 -16.70 13.26
CA GLN A 90 -15.90 -17.92 12.49
C GLN A 90 -14.96 -19.07 12.87
N PHE A 91 -13.78 -18.77 13.41
CA PHE A 91 -12.75 -19.76 13.71
C PHE A 91 -12.31 -19.65 15.17
N THR A 92 -12.44 -20.76 15.90
CA THR A 92 -11.95 -20.90 17.28
C THR A 92 -10.42 -20.77 17.35
N CYS A 93 -9.70 -21.16 16.30
CA CYS A 93 -8.25 -20.99 16.25
C CYS A 93 -7.68 -20.76 14.84
N ALA A 94 -6.58 -20.00 14.77
CA ALA A 94 -5.83 -19.75 13.55
C ALA A 94 -4.34 -20.08 13.75
N ILE A 95 -3.78 -20.93 12.90
CA ILE A 95 -2.38 -21.37 12.98
C ILE A 95 -1.66 -20.99 11.69
N ALA A 96 -0.69 -20.09 11.81
CA ALA A 96 0.04 -19.53 10.69
C ALA A 96 1.51 -19.98 10.70
N ILE A 97 1.92 -20.75 9.69
CA ILE A 97 3.27 -21.32 9.58
C ILE A 97 4.05 -20.59 8.47
N ALA A 98 5.18 -19.97 8.81
CA ALA A 98 5.95 -19.12 7.88
C ALA A 98 5.05 -18.19 7.01
N PRO A 99 4.14 -17.42 7.64
CA PRO A 99 3.15 -16.65 6.91
C PRO A 99 3.78 -15.50 6.14
N VAL A 100 3.15 -15.14 5.02
CA VAL A 100 3.31 -13.79 4.49
C VAL A 100 2.51 -12.84 5.40
N THR A 101 3.18 -11.92 6.09
CA THR A 101 2.53 -10.99 7.03
C THR A 101 2.33 -9.59 6.45
N ASP A 102 3.11 -9.24 5.44
CA ASP A 102 3.08 -7.96 4.76
C ASP A 102 3.18 -8.21 3.25
N ILE A 103 2.08 -7.99 2.54
CA ILE A 103 1.99 -8.21 1.09
C ILE A 103 2.90 -7.23 0.35
N SER A 104 2.97 -5.98 0.78
CA SER A 104 3.78 -4.94 0.14
C SER A 104 5.27 -5.28 0.26
N MET A 105 5.72 -5.68 1.45
CA MET A 105 7.08 -6.15 1.67
C MET A 105 7.37 -7.42 0.86
N HIS A 106 6.43 -8.36 0.79
CA HIS A 106 6.60 -9.59 0.02
C HIS A 106 6.72 -9.32 -1.49
N ILE A 107 5.89 -8.43 -2.03
CA ILE A 107 5.97 -7.99 -3.44
C ILE A 107 7.32 -7.32 -3.70
N ARG A 108 7.78 -6.41 -2.82
CA ARG A 108 9.11 -5.78 -2.94
C ARG A 108 10.22 -6.84 -2.97
N TYR A 109 10.21 -7.76 -2.01
CA TYR A 109 11.17 -8.86 -1.92
C TYR A 109 11.21 -9.72 -3.19
N LEU A 110 10.06 -10.12 -3.72
CA LEU A 110 9.98 -10.90 -4.95
C LEU A 110 10.45 -10.09 -6.16
N THR A 111 10.11 -8.81 -6.21
CA THR A 111 10.51 -7.91 -7.30
C THR A 111 12.03 -7.74 -7.35
N ASP A 112 12.66 -7.50 -6.20
CA ASP A 112 14.12 -7.39 -6.10
C ASP A 112 14.83 -8.70 -6.42
N ARG A 113 14.30 -9.83 -5.92
CA ARG A 113 14.94 -11.13 -6.08
C ARG A 113 14.80 -11.74 -7.47
N THR A 114 13.70 -11.44 -8.18
CA THR A 114 13.44 -11.99 -9.53
C THR A 114 13.99 -11.15 -10.67
N GLY A 115 14.56 -9.97 -10.38
CA GLY A 115 15.12 -9.10 -11.42
C GLY A 115 14.07 -8.58 -12.42
N ARG A 116 12.76 -8.71 -12.10
CA ARG A 116 11.67 -7.97 -12.76
C ARG A 116 11.77 -6.50 -12.34
N SER A 117 12.87 -5.88 -12.74
CA SER A 117 13.15 -4.48 -12.51
C SER A 117 12.04 -3.70 -13.19
N HIS A 118 11.21 -3.04 -12.38
CA HIS A 118 10.70 -1.75 -12.82
C HIS A 118 11.91 -0.88 -13.15
N SER A 119 11.78 -0.05 -14.19
CA SER A 119 12.88 0.79 -14.68
C SER A 119 13.56 1.60 -13.56
N ALA A 120 14.79 2.06 -13.76
CA ALA A 120 15.45 2.98 -12.82
C ALA A 120 14.55 4.18 -12.45
N ILE A 121 13.67 4.59 -13.36
CA ILE A 121 12.66 5.64 -13.14
C ILE A 121 11.66 5.24 -12.05
N THR A 122 11.16 4.01 -12.06
CA THR A 122 10.17 3.57 -11.06
C THR A 122 10.80 3.44 -9.68
N ARG A 123 12.02 2.88 -9.58
CA ARG A 123 12.74 2.85 -8.30
C ARG A 123 12.99 4.26 -7.75
N PHE A 124 13.30 5.22 -8.62
CA PHE A 124 13.44 6.62 -8.25
C PHE A 124 12.12 7.23 -7.78
N GLN A 125 11.01 6.94 -8.47
CA GLN A 125 9.66 7.38 -8.07
C GLN A 125 9.23 6.78 -6.72
N GLU A 126 9.49 5.50 -6.48
CA GLU A 126 9.23 4.83 -5.21
C GLU A 126 10.06 5.46 -4.08
N MET A 127 11.36 5.67 -4.31
CA MET A 127 12.25 6.32 -3.35
C MET A 127 11.76 7.73 -2.98
N ILE A 128 11.40 8.55 -3.97
CA ILE A 128 10.85 9.90 -3.72
C ILE A 128 9.53 9.79 -2.97
N THR A 129 8.64 8.87 -3.35
CA THR A 129 7.32 8.76 -2.74
C THR A 129 7.42 8.35 -1.26
N GLU A 130 8.22 7.33 -0.97
CA GLU A 130 8.44 6.84 0.40
C GLU A 130 9.15 7.90 1.25
N THR A 131 10.19 8.55 0.71
CA THR A 131 10.98 9.52 1.48
C THR A 131 10.25 10.84 1.67
N ALA A 132 9.70 11.41 0.59
CA ALA A 132 9.02 12.70 0.66
C ALA A 132 7.67 12.58 1.38
N TRP A 133 6.77 11.73 0.88
CA TRP A 133 5.41 11.65 1.42
C TRP A 133 5.32 10.77 2.66
N GLY A 134 6.08 9.67 2.71
CA GLY A 134 6.08 8.74 3.85
C GLY A 134 6.78 9.27 5.10
N HIS A 135 7.72 10.22 4.96
CA HIS A 135 8.49 10.75 6.09
C HIS A 135 8.43 12.28 6.22
N VAL A 136 8.91 13.04 5.23
CA VAL A 136 9.08 14.50 5.35
C VAL A 136 7.73 15.23 5.47
N TRP A 137 6.74 14.81 4.68
CA TRP A 137 5.41 15.42 4.64
C TRP A 137 4.40 14.75 5.58
N SER A 138 4.68 13.56 6.13
CA SER A 138 3.78 12.87 7.07
C SER A 138 3.95 13.29 8.53
N GLY A 139 5.07 13.95 8.88
CA GLY A 139 5.35 14.37 10.25
C GLY A 139 4.42 15.49 10.76
N SER A 140 4.15 15.54 12.06
CA SER A 140 3.29 16.56 12.68
C SER A 140 4.03 17.79 13.26
N ASN A 141 5.37 17.76 13.28
CA ASN A 141 6.19 18.82 13.92
C ASN A 141 6.21 20.14 13.14
N VAL A 142 6.00 20.10 11.82
CA VAL A 142 5.94 21.26 10.94
C VAL A 142 4.59 21.18 10.23
N SER A 143 3.83 22.27 10.15
CA SER A 143 2.54 22.25 9.46
C SER A 143 2.71 22.13 7.95
N ASP A 144 1.66 21.67 7.24
CA ASP A 144 1.67 21.61 5.77
C ASP A 144 1.93 22.97 5.12
N ARG A 145 1.38 24.04 5.72
CA ARG A 145 1.63 25.42 5.31
C ARG A 145 3.13 25.76 5.41
N GLU A 146 3.76 25.51 6.56
CA GLU A 146 5.18 25.82 6.78
C GLU A 146 6.09 24.98 5.88
N ARG A 147 5.79 23.68 5.70
CA ARG A 147 6.51 22.82 4.75
C ARG A 147 6.43 23.32 3.33
N SER A 148 5.24 23.78 2.91
CA SER A 148 5.01 24.36 1.60
C SER A 148 5.87 25.61 1.38
N MET A 149 5.89 26.53 2.36
CA MET A 149 6.74 27.73 2.31
C MET A 149 8.23 27.39 2.24
N MET A 150 8.71 26.44 3.06
CA MET A 150 10.11 26.01 3.05
C MET A 150 10.50 25.40 1.70
N THR A 151 9.65 24.54 1.15
CA THR A 151 9.88 23.88 -0.14
C THR A 151 9.94 24.90 -1.27
N ILE A 152 9.01 25.87 -1.29
CA ILE A 152 9.00 26.96 -2.27
C ILE A 152 10.28 27.79 -2.19
N ALA A 153 10.72 28.15 -0.99
CA ALA A 153 11.95 28.92 -0.82
C ALA A 153 13.19 28.15 -1.33
N LEU A 154 13.28 26.85 -1.04
CA LEU A 154 14.39 25.99 -1.52
C LEU A 154 14.39 25.87 -3.06
N LEU A 155 13.24 25.58 -3.67
CA LEU A 155 13.14 25.43 -5.12
C LEU A 155 13.43 26.75 -5.85
N ALA A 156 12.94 27.87 -5.30
CA ALA A 156 13.24 29.20 -5.82
C ALA A 156 14.72 29.56 -5.71
N GLY A 157 15.36 29.28 -4.57
CA GLY A 157 16.79 29.54 -4.36
C GLY A 157 17.70 28.68 -5.24
N LEU A 158 17.30 27.44 -5.52
CA LEU A 158 18.05 26.50 -6.36
C LEU A 158 17.77 26.64 -7.87
N GLY A 159 16.77 27.44 -8.26
CA GLY A 159 16.41 27.66 -9.67
C GLY A 159 15.62 26.52 -10.32
N HIS A 160 14.91 25.71 -9.52
CA HIS A 160 14.05 24.63 -10.01
C HIS A 160 12.67 25.16 -10.44
N GLU A 161 12.63 25.79 -11.62
CA GLU A 161 11.46 26.59 -12.06
C GLU A 161 10.17 25.77 -12.24
N GLU A 162 10.26 24.55 -12.77
CA GLU A 162 9.09 23.71 -13.04
C GLU A 162 8.45 23.18 -11.74
N GLU A 163 9.28 22.70 -10.83
CA GLU A 163 8.88 22.23 -9.50
C GLU A 163 8.38 23.39 -8.65
N LEU A 164 9.01 24.57 -8.73
CA LEU A 164 8.53 25.78 -8.06
C LEU A 164 7.09 26.10 -8.49
N ALA A 165 6.82 26.11 -9.80
CA ALA A 165 5.46 26.35 -10.31
C ALA A 165 4.48 25.27 -9.82
N MET A 166 4.92 24.01 -9.73
CA MET A 166 4.10 22.91 -9.20
C MET A 166 3.74 23.14 -7.73
N HIS A 167 4.72 23.46 -6.88
CA HIS A 167 4.49 23.68 -5.46
C HIS A 167 3.67 24.93 -5.17
N ILE A 168 3.79 25.98 -5.99
CA ILE A 168 2.91 27.16 -5.92
C ILE A 168 1.45 26.77 -6.20
N ARG A 169 1.18 25.88 -7.17
CA ARG A 169 -0.20 25.38 -7.39
C ARG A 169 -0.72 24.58 -6.20
N SER A 170 0.15 23.76 -5.61
CA SER A 170 -0.20 22.93 -4.45
C SER A 170 -0.50 23.75 -3.19
N THR A 171 -0.22 25.06 -3.15
CA THR A 171 -0.53 25.87 -1.96
C THR A 171 -2.02 25.84 -1.61
N ALA A 172 -2.89 25.69 -2.62
CA ALA A 172 -4.35 25.51 -2.46
C ALA A 172 -4.72 24.35 -1.53
N ASN A 173 -3.87 23.32 -1.42
CA ASN A 173 -4.10 22.14 -0.59
C ASN A 173 -3.33 22.15 0.73
N THR A 174 -2.41 23.11 0.92
CA THR A 174 -1.52 23.15 2.11
C THR A 174 -1.88 24.27 3.08
N GLY A 175 -2.79 25.17 2.70
CA GLY A 175 -3.18 26.34 3.50
C GLY A 175 -2.20 27.52 3.42
N ALA A 176 -1.14 27.42 2.61
CA ALA A 176 -0.26 28.56 2.32
C ALA A 176 -0.96 29.58 1.39
N SER A 177 -0.92 30.84 1.79
CA SER A 177 -1.51 31.96 1.06
C SER A 177 -0.53 32.54 0.02
N MET A 178 -1.04 33.41 -0.86
CA MET A 178 -0.18 34.17 -1.78
C MET A 178 0.80 35.08 -1.02
N ASP A 179 0.40 35.63 0.13
CA ASP A 179 1.28 36.44 0.97
C ASP A 179 2.40 35.60 1.59
N ASP A 180 2.11 34.36 1.97
CA ASP A 180 3.13 33.44 2.47
C ASP A 180 4.20 33.16 1.41
N VAL A 181 3.77 32.91 0.17
CA VAL A 181 4.69 32.74 -0.96
C VAL A 181 5.49 34.01 -1.21
N ARG A 182 4.85 35.19 -1.16
CA ARG A 182 5.53 36.48 -1.30
C ARG A 182 6.62 36.67 -0.25
N GLU A 183 6.33 36.40 1.01
CA GLU A 183 7.32 36.51 2.10
C GLU A 183 8.46 35.49 1.95
N ALA A 184 8.16 34.24 1.56
CA ALA A 184 9.19 33.25 1.28
C ALA A 184 10.15 33.71 0.17
N LEU A 185 9.63 34.32 -0.90
CA LEU A 185 10.45 34.85 -1.99
C LEU A 185 11.24 36.11 -1.61
N MET A 186 10.75 36.91 -0.65
CA MET A 186 11.54 37.99 -0.07
C MET A 186 12.77 37.44 0.68
N HIS A 187 12.62 36.35 1.42
CA HIS A 187 13.76 35.67 2.04
C HIS A 187 14.75 35.13 1.00
N VAL A 188 14.27 34.56 -0.11
CA VAL A 188 15.12 34.11 -1.22
C VAL A 188 15.94 35.28 -1.78
N ALA A 189 15.37 36.48 -1.90
CA ALA A 189 16.11 37.65 -2.39
C ALA A 189 17.33 37.99 -1.53
N ILE A 190 17.19 37.85 -0.21
CA ILE A 190 18.24 38.17 0.77
C ILE A 190 19.28 37.05 0.87
N TYR A 191 18.86 35.79 0.88
CA TYR A 191 19.75 34.67 1.21
C TYR A 191 20.23 33.84 0.01
N ALA A 192 19.50 33.86 -1.10
CA ALA A 192 19.89 33.19 -2.36
C ALA A 192 20.14 34.19 -3.51
N GLY A 193 19.80 35.46 -3.31
CA GLY A 193 20.09 36.57 -4.22
C GLY A 193 18.88 37.07 -4.99
N VAL A 194 18.88 38.38 -5.25
CA VAL A 194 17.83 39.09 -5.99
C VAL A 194 17.53 38.48 -7.39
N PRO A 195 18.51 38.02 -8.18
CA PRO A 195 18.23 37.39 -9.47
C PRO A 195 17.34 36.13 -9.36
N ALA A 196 17.61 35.24 -8.38
CA ALA A 196 16.81 34.05 -8.14
C ALA A 196 15.37 34.42 -7.72
N ALA A 197 15.24 35.40 -6.83
CA ALA A 197 13.94 35.90 -6.40
C ALA A 197 13.15 36.57 -7.54
N ASN A 198 13.78 37.35 -8.42
CA ASN A 198 13.11 37.96 -9.58
C ASN A 198 12.52 36.90 -10.51
N THR A 199 13.29 35.84 -10.79
CA THR A 199 12.82 34.68 -11.54
C THR A 199 11.65 33.99 -10.83
N ALA A 200 11.76 33.75 -9.53
CA ALA A 200 10.71 33.12 -8.74
C ALA A 200 9.41 33.95 -8.70
N PHE A 201 9.50 35.28 -8.54
CA PHE A 201 8.34 36.18 -8.57
C PHE A 201 7.64 36.17 -9.94
N ARG A 202 8.41 36.12 -11.04
CA ARG A 202 7.85 35.96 -12.39
C ARG A 202 7.07 34.65 -12.50
N ILE A 203 7.64 33.53 -12.02
CA ILE A 203 7.00 32.21 -12.05
C ILE A 203 5.73 32.20 -11.19
N ALA A 204 5.79 32.77 -9.98
CA ALA A 204 4.64 32.87 -9.09
C ALA A 204 3.49 33.63 -9.75
N LYS A 205 3.78 34.81 -10.32
CA LYS A 205 2.78 35.63 -11.04
C LYS A 205 2.14 34.85 -12.20
N GLN A 206 2.96 34.17 -13.01
CA GLN A 206 2.46 33.37 -14.14
C GLN A 206 1.63 32.18 -13.68
N THR A 207 1.99 31.56 -12.56
CA THR A 207 1.29 30.39 -12.01
C THR A 207 -0.07 30.79 -11.46
N TYR A 208 -0.15 31.85 -10.65
CA TYR A 208 -1.42 32.33 -10.11
C TYR A 208 -2.40 32.78 -11.20
N ALA A 209 -1.92 33.51 -12.22
CA ALA A 209 -2.77 33.90 -13.35
C ALA A 209 -3.38 32.69 -14.08
N LYS A 210 -2.65 31.58 -14.21
CA LYS A 210 -3.16 30.32 -14.79
C LYS A 210 -4.15 29.58 -13.88
N MET A 211 -4.01 29.71 -12.56
CA MET A 211 -4.94 29.11 -11.60
C MET A 211 -6.27 29.85 -11.62
N GLU A 212 -6.25 31.18 -11.68
CA GLU A 212 -7.44 32.02 -11.80
C GLU A 212 -8.19 31.78 -13.11
N SER A 213 -7.49 31.56 -14.24
CA SER A 213 -8.15 31.30 -15.53
C SER A 213 -8.82 29.93 -15.65
N ASN A 214 -8.47 28.99 -14.76
CA ASN A 214 -8.95 27.61 -14.78
C ASN A 214 -9.98 27.31 -13.67
N SER A 215 -10.35 28.32 -12.88
CA SER A 215 -11.35 28.26 -11.81
C SER A 215 -12.70 28.80 -12.29
#